data_AF-A0A8J7XYN9-F1
#
_entry.id   AF-A0A8J7XYN9-F1
#
_cell.length_a   1.000
_cell.length_b   1.000
_cell.length_c   1.000
_cell.angle_alpha   90.00
_cell.angle_beta   90.00
_cell.angle_gamma   90.00
#
_symmetry.space_group_name_H-M   'P 1'
#
loop_
_entity.id
_entity.type
_entity.pdbx_description
1 polymer ?
#
loop_
_entity_poly.entity_id
_entity_poly.type
_entity_poly.pdbx_seq_one_letter_code
_entity_poly.pdbx_strand_id
1 'polypeptide(L)'
;MLEIDGSHGEGGGAILRTSVALSALTGISCTITNIRANRPTPGLKAQHLMGLNAAAEICHAQTKGFRMGSTTVEFIPGEITGGEYTIEVGTAGSVTLVLQVLVPICLHASNTVTVTVTGGTDVKWSPTVSYFQNVFISLLKKMN
;
A
#
# COMPACT_ATOMS: atom_id res chain seq x y z
N MET A 1 -16.67 -4.49 -9.62
CA MET A 1 -15.21 -4.53 -9.78
C MET A 1 -14.79 -3.36 -10.64
N LEU A 2 -13.94 -2.47 -10.13
CA LEU A 2 -13.41 -1.31 -10.85
C LEU A 2 -12.16 -1.69 -11.63
N GLU A 3 -12.02 -1.18 -12.85
CA GLU A 3 -10.82 -1.32 -13.66
C GLU A 3 -10.02 -0.02 -13.64
N ILE A 4 -8.73 -0.11 -13.32
CA ILE A 4 -7.87 1.05 -13.12
C ILE A 4 -6.61 0.90 -13.97
N ASP A 5 -6.38 1.86 -14.84
CA ASP A 5 -5.16 1.95 -15.64
C ASP A 5 -4.03 2.60 -14.84
N GLY A 6 -3.04 1.79 -14.43
CA GLY A 6 -1.86 2.19 -13.69
C GLY A 6 -0.85 3.03 -14.48
N SER A 7 -1.06 3.25 -15.78
CA SER A 7 -0.27 4.17 -16.60
C SER A 7 -0.75 5.62 -16.54
N HIS A 8 -1.95 5.86 -16.01
CA HIS A 8 -2.56 7.19 -15.97
C HIS A 8 -1.70 8.19 -15.18
N GLY A 9 -1.67 9.45 -15.64
CA GLY A 9 -0.89 10.53 -15.00
C GLY A 9 0.60 10.19 -14.87
N GLU A 10 1.12 10.23 -13.63
CA GLU A 10 2.53 9.92 -13.36
C GLU A 10 2.92 8.46 -13.68
N GLY A 11 1.95 7.54 -13.82
CA GLY A 11 2.19 6.12 -14.07
C GLY A 11 3.16 5.49 -13.06
N GLY A 12 3.07 5.92 -11.80
CA GLY A 12 3.95 5.52 -10.70
C GLY A 12 3.32 4.48 -9.77
N GLY A 13 3.91 4.31 -8.59
CA GLY A 13 3.37 3.41 -7.56
C GLY A 13 2.21 4.01 -6.76
N ALA A 14 1.94 5.31 -6.88
CA ALA A 14 0.93 6.00 -6.07
C ALA A 14 -0.50 5.57 -6.41
N ILE A 15 -0.80 5.38 -7.71
CA ILE A 15 -2.11 4.86 -8.15
C ILE A 15 -2.37 3.51 -7.51
N LEU A 16 -1.44 2.57 -7.62
CA LEU A 16 -1.56 1.25 -7.01
C LEU A 16 -1.87 1.32 -5.51
N ARG A 17 -1.09 2.10 -4.75
CA ARG A 17 -1.25 2.23 -3.29
C ARG A 17 -2.62 2.80 -2.93
N THR A 18 -3.03 3.86 -3.63
CA THR A 18 -4.28 4.56 -3.38
C THR A 18 -5.48 3.69 -3.76
N SER A 19 -5.42 3.02 -4.92
CA SER A 19 -6.49 2.14 -5.40
C SER A 19 -6.76 0.97 -4.45
N VAL A 20 -5.70 0.34 -3.92
CA VAL A 20 -5.83 -0.77 -2.97
C VAL A 20 -6.39 -0.27 -1.63
N ALA A 21 -5.86 0.85 -1.12
CA ALA A 21 -6.38 1.44 0.12
C ALA A 21 -7.87 1.81 0.00
N LEU A 22 -8.26 2.52 -1.07
CA LEU A 22 -9.66 2.88 -1.32
C LEU A 22 -10.55 1.66 -1.57
N SER A 23 -10.06 0.64 -2.26
CA SER A 23 -10.80 -0.62 -2.42
C SER A 23 -11.09 -1.25 -1.06
N ALA A 24 -10.09 -1.38 -0.18
CA ALA A 24 -10.26 -1.90 1.17
C ALA A 24 -11.29 -1.09 1.98
N LEU A 25 -11.24 0.24 1.91
CA LEU A 25 -12.15 1.12 2.64
C LEU A 25 -13.60 1.09 2.12
N THR A 26 -13.77 0.93 0.80
CA THR A 26 -15.10 1.01 0.17
C THR A 26 -15.77 -0.34 -0.01
N GLY A 27 -15.03 -1.44 0.17
CA GLY A 27 -15.48 -2.79 -0.16
C GLY A 27 -15.62 -3.05 -1.67
N ILE A 28 -15.22 -2.09 -2.53
CA ILE A 28 -15.35 -2.23 -3.98
C ILE A 28 -14.09 -2.89 -4.52
N SER A 29 -14.23 -4.11 -5.06
CA SER A 29 -13.12 -4.82 -5.70
C SER A 29 -12.52 -4.05 -6.87
N CYS A 30 -11.21 -4.21 -7.12
CA CYS A 30 -10.53 -3.55 -8.21
C CYS A 30 -9.49 -4.43 -8.92
N THR A 31 -9.30 -4.14 -10.21
CA THR A 31 -8.23 -4.66 -11.05
C THR A 31 -7.38 -3.49 -11.49
N ILE A 32 -6.08 -3.52 -11.19
CA ILE A 32 -5.13 -2.51 -11.63
C ILE A 32 -4.24 -3.14 -12.71
N THR A 33 -4.24 -2.57 -13.91
CA THR A 33 -3.37 -2.96 -15.03
C THR A 33 -2.27 -1.92 -15.24
N ASN A 34 -1.30 -2.19 -16.12
CA ASN A 34 -0.22 -1.26 -16.48
C ASN A 34 0.55 -0.67 -15.28
N ILE A 35 0.73 -1.47 -14.23
CA ILE A 35 1.34 -1.01 -12.98
C ILE A 35 2.75 -0.49 -13.26
N ARG A 36 2.98 0.78 -12.90
CA ARG A 36 4.26 1.46 -13.05
C ARG A 36 4.77 1.50 -14.50
N ALA A 37 3.87 1.54 -15.49
CA ALA A 37 4.23 1.57 -16.91
C ALA A 37 5.19 2.72 -17.28
N ASN A 38 5.09 3.87 -16.60
CA ASN A 38 5.93 5.05 -16.87
C ASN A 38 7.24 5.05 -16.05
N ARG A 39 7.70 3.88 -15.59
CA ARG A 39 8.96 3.74 -14.85
C ARG A 39 9.94 2.84 -15.60
N PRO A 40 11.27 3.05 -15.46
CA PRO A 40 12.27 2.24 -16.16
C PRO A 40 12.16 0.73 -15.90
N THR A 41 11.69 0.38 -14.71
CA THR A 41 11.35 -1.00 -14.33
C THR A 41 9.88 -1.05 -13.94
N PRO A 42 8.95 -1.45 -14.83
CA PRO A 42 7.53 -1.57 -14.51
C PRO A 42 7.20 -2.66 -13.49
N GLY A 43 5.93 -2.74 -13.11
CA GLY A 43 5.38 -3.78 -12.23
C GLY A 43 5.69 -3.62 -10.75
N LEU A 44 5.26 -4.58 -9.94
CA LEU A 44 5.46 -4.58 -8.49
C LEU A 44 6.94 -4.68 -8.10
N LYS A 45 7.37 -3.77 -7.22
CA LYS A 45 8.64 -3.90 -6.46
C LYS A 45 8.36 -4.42 -5.05
N ALA A 46 9.41 -4.81 -4.32
CA ALA A 46 9.31 -5.37 -2.97
C ALA A 46 8.40 -4.55 -2.03
N GLN A 47 8.63 -3.23 -1.90
CA GLN A 47 7.78 -2.37 -1.07
C GLN A 47 6.30 -2.34 -1.50
N HIS A 48 6.01 -2.48 -2.80
CA HIS A 48 4.64 -2.54 -3.30
C HIS A 48 4.03 -3.88 -2.91
N LEU A 49 4.71 -4.98 -3.24
CA LEU A 49 4.25 -6.34 -2.97
C LEU A 49 3.98 -6.53 -1.48
N MET A 50 4.92 -6.14 -0.61
CA MET A 50 4.80 -6.34 0.82
C MET A 50 3.73 -5.44 1.44
N GLY A 51 3.60 -4.18 1.01
CA GLY A 51 2.50 -3.33 1.46
C GLY A 51 1.12 -3.82 1.01
N LEU A 52 1.03 -4.36 -0.21
CA LEU A 52 -0.20 -4.93 -0.75
C LEU A 52 -0.57 -6.25 -0.04
N ASN A 53 0.40 -7.13 0.22
CA ASN A 53 0.18 -8.35 0.98
C ASN A 53 -0.34 -8.04 2.39
N ALA A 54 0.26 -7.07 3.08
CA ALA A 54 -0.21 -6.66 4.40
C ALA A 54 -1.59 -6.01 4.36
N ALA A 55 -1.90 -5.20 3.34
CA ALA A 55 -3.25 -4.68 3.14
C ALA A 55 -4.26 -5.82 2.96
N ALA A 56 -3.92 -6.82 2.16
CA ALA A 56 -4.76 -8.00 1.94
C ALA A 56 -4.96 -8.83 3.21
N GLU A 57 -3.92 -8.95 4.04
CA GLU A 57 -4.00 -9.65 5.33
C GLU A 57 -4.92 -8.92 6.31
N ILE A 58 -4.76 -7.60 6.45
CA ILE A 58 -5.56 -6.75 7.35
C ILE A 58 -7.05 -6.75 6.96
N CYS A 59 -7.36 -6.79 5.66
CA CYS A 59 -8.76 -6.78 5.20
C CYS A 59 -9.25 -8.14 4.68
N HIS A 60 -8.56 -9.25 5.00
CA HIS A 60 -8.90 -10.61 4.56
C HIS A 60 -9.23 -10.72 3.05
N ALA A 61 -8.48 -10.01 2.20
CA ALA A 61 -8.75 -9.91 0.78
C ALA A 61 -8.36 -11.18 0.01
N GLN A 62 -9.13 -11.48 -1.03
CA GLN A 62 -8.69 -12.37 -2.09
C GLN A 62 -7.85 -11.58 -3.10
N THR A 63 -6.75 -12.16 -3.56
CA THR A 63 -5.79 -11.47 -4.42
C THR A 63 -5.33 -12.34 -5.59
N LYS A 64 -4.97 -11.70 -6.69
CA LYS A 64 -4.37 -12.35 -7.86
C LYS A 64 -3.29 -11.45 -8.44
N GLY A 65 -2.19 -12.07 -8.88
CA GLY A 65 -1.07 -11.34 -9.48
C GLY A 65 -0.13 -10.66 -8.48
N PHE A 66 -0.26 -10.93 -7.18
CA PHE A 66 0.62 -10.39 -6.13
C PHE A 66 1.98 -11.11 -6.14
N ARG A 67 2.82 -10.76 -7.12
CA ARG A 67 4.18 -11.28 -7.26
C ARG A 67 5.12 -10.19 -7.78
N MET A 68 6.40 -10.34 -7.51
CA MET A 68 7.43 -9.43 -8.01
C MET A 68 7.32 -9.25 -9.53
N GLY A 69 7.43 -8.01 -9.99
CA GLY A 69 7.36 -7.65 -11.41
C GLY A 69 5.97 -7.69 -12.04
N SER A 70 4.91 -8.09 -11.31
CA SER A 70 3.56 -8.13 -11.90
C SER A 70 3.10 -6.75 -12.35
N THR A 71 2.58 -6.67 -13.56
CA THR A 71 2.00 -5.44 -14.15
C THR A 71 0.49 -5.37 -14.01
N THR A 72 -0.13 -6.45 -13.50
CA THR A 72 -1.57 -6.52 -13.25
C THR A 72 -1.83 -7.18 -11.90
N VAL A 73 -2.74 -6.62 -11.12
CA VAL A 73 -3.24 -7.23 -9.89
C VAL A 73 -4.76 -7.13 -9.80
N GLU A 74 -5.37 -8.12 -9.18
CA GLU A 74 -6.78 -8.08 -8.75
C GLU A 74 -6.81 -8.13 -7.22
N PHE A 75 -7.65 -7.30 -6.63
CA PHE A 75 -7.82 -7.16 -5.20
C PHE A 75 -9.31 -7.10 -4.85
N ILE A 76 -9.76 -8.06 -4.05
CA ILE A 76 -11.16 -8.22 -3.63
C ILE A 76 -11.17 -8.13 -2.10
N PRO A 77 -11.50 -6.96 -1.53
CA PRO A 77 -11.42 -6.73 -0.09
C PRO A 77 -12.49 -7.50 0.68
N GLY A 78 -12.16 -7.91 1.90
CA GLY A 78 -13.08 -8.39 2.92
C GLY A 78 -13.21 -7.37 4.06
N GLU A 79 -13.50 -7.85 5.27
CA GLU A 79 -13.62 -7.02 6.46
C GLU A 79 -12.24 -6.59 6.99
N ILE A 80 -12.10 -5.31 7.37
CA ILE A 80 -10.88 -4.77 7.99
C ILE A 80 -10.86 -5.13 9.46
N THR A 81 -9.87 -5.92 9.87
CA THR A 81 -9.68 -6.33 11.26
C THR A 81 -8.45 -5.67 11.88
N GLY A 82 -8.48 -5.56 13.21
CA GLY A 82 -7.30 -5.13 13.98
C GLY A 82 -6.38 -6.30 14.32
N GLY A 83 -5.21 -5.99 14.88
CA GLY A 83 -4.21 -7.00 15.20
C GLY A 83 -2.78 -6.50 15.13
N GLU A 84 -1.85 -7.43 15.22
CA GLU A 84 -0.41 -7.16 15.11
C GLU A 84 0.13 -7.74 13.80
N TYR A 85 0.79 -6.91 13.00
CA TYR A 85 1.30 -7.28 11.69
C TYR A 85 2.78 -6.94 11.58
N THR A 86 3.57 -7.89 11.08
CA THR A 86 5.00 -7.68 10.82
C THR A 86 5.27 -7.79 9.32
N ILE A 87 5.85 -6.75 8.75
CA ILE A 87 6.16 -6.65 7.33
C ILE A 87 7.66 -6.53 7.14
N GLU A 88 8.26 -7.54 6.52
CA GLU A 88 9.65 -7.49 6.09
C GLU A 88 9.73 -7.17 4.60
N VAL A 89 10.23 -5.98 4.25
CA VAL A 89 10.35 -5.57 2.84
C VAL A 89 11.45 -6.36 2.10
N GLY A 90 12.38 -6.98 2.85
CA GLY A 90 13.47 -7.82 2.30
C GLY A 90 14.51 -7.06 1.46
N THR A 91 14.37 -5.74 1.34
CA THR A 91 15.24 -4.83 0.59
C THR A 91 15.25 -3.47 1.27
N ALA A 92 16.04 -2.52 0.76
CA ALA A 92 15.93 -1.10 1.13
C ALA A 92 14.66 -0.40 0.57
N GLY A 93 13.61 -1.14 0.23
CA GLY A 93 12.32 -0.56 -0.16
C GLY A 93 11.75 0.30 0.97
N SER A 94 11.12 1.41 0.60
CA SER A 94 10.70 2.44 1.55
C SER A 94 9.60 1.95 2.49
N VAL A 95 9.86 2.03 3.80
CA VAL A 95 8.86 1.71 4.83
C VAL A 95 7.71 2.71 4.82
N THR A 96 7.97 3.98 4.52
CA THR A 96 6.91 5.02 4.50
C THR A 96 5.96 4.81 3.33
N LEU A 97 6.42 4.25 2.21
CA LEU A 97 5.53 3.90 1.09
C LEU A 97 4.69 2.64 1.38
N VAL A 98 5.17 1.71 2.20
CA VAL A 98 4.34 0.63 2.75
C VAL A 98 3.24 1.26 3.63
N LEU A 99 3.63 2.12 4.57
CA LEU A 99 2.69 2.78 5.47
C LEU A 99 1.67 3.67 4.75
N GLN A 100 1.99 4.25 3.60
CA GLN A 100 1.01 5.00 2.78
C GLN A 100 -0.17 4.15 2.31
N VAL A 101 -0.01 2.83 2.14
CA VAL A 101 -1.15 1.92 1.87
C VAL A 101 -1.89 1.60 3.17
N LEU A 102 -1.12 1.29 4.23
CA LEU A 102 -1.68 0.69 5.43
C LEU A 102 -2.40 1.70 6.33
N VAL A 103 -1.84 2.90 6.53
CA VAL A 103 -2.42 3.93 7.42
C VAL A 103 -3.91 4.19 7.16
N PRO A 104 -4.37 4.48 5.92
CA PRO A 104 -5.80 4.71 5.70
C PRO A 104 -6.67 3.48 6.06
N ILE A 105 -6.19 2.26 5.77
CA ILE A 105 -6.88 1.00 6.07
C ILE A 105 -6.96 0.80 7.60
N CYS A 106 -5.83 0.90 8.29
CA CYS A 106 -5.73 0.68 9.73
C CYS A 106 -6.58 1.68 10.54
N LEU A 107 -6.76 2.90 10.05
CA LEU A 107 -7.63 3.90 10.70
C LEU A 107 -9.12 3.50 10.70
N HIS A 108 -9.52 2.54 9.85
CA HIS A 108 -10.89 2.04 9.75
C HIS A 108 -11.03 0.61 10.30
N ALA A 109 -10.00 0.08 10.96
CA ALA A 109 -10.08 -1.23 11.60
C ALA A 109 -11.00 -1.21 12.83
N SER A 110 -11.68 -2.33 13.08
CA SER A 110 -12.57 -2.50 14.24
C SER A 110 -11.84 -2.45 15.59
N ASN A 111 -10.53 -2.70 15.60
CA ASN A 111 -9.69 -2.74 16.79
C ASN A 111 -8.32 -2.09 16.49
N THR A 112 -7.55 -1.81 17.54
CA THR A 112 -6.19 -1.28 17.41
C THR A 112 -5.33 -2.14 16.47
N VAL A 113 -4.56 -1.47 15.61
CA VAL A 113 -3.60 -2.10 14.71
C VAL A 113 -2.18 -1.71 15.11
N THR A 114 -1.32 -2.70 15.37
CA THR A 114 0.11 -2.50 15.55
C THR A 114 0.83 -3.05 14.32
N VAL A 115 1.62 -2.21 13.65
CA VAL A 115 2.34 -2.59 12.43
C VAL A 115 3.83 -2.35 12.62
N THR A 116 4.62 -3.41 12.50
CA THR A 116 6.09 -3.35 12.47
C THR A 116 6.57 -3.52 11.04
N VAL A 117 7.31 -2.55 10.50
CA VAL A 117 7.82 -2.61 9.12
C VAL A 117 9.35 -2.50 9.11
N THR A 118 10.02 -3.49 8.51
CA THR A 118 11.48 -3.50 8.32
C THR A 118 11.82 -3.22 6.85
N GLY A 119 12.63 -2.19 6.59
CA GLY A 119 13.02 -1.77 5.25
C GLY A 119 13.85 -0.48 5.27
N GLY A 120 13.86 0.26 4.15
CA GLY A 120 14.56 1.54 4.05
C GLY A 120 13.78 2.69 4.72
N THR A 121 14.43 3.41 5.64
CA THR A 121 13.85 4.57 6.34
C THR A 121 14.10 5.91 5.65
N ASP A 122 15.23 6.00 4.93
CA ASP A 122 15.74 7.23 4.30
C ASP A 122 16.23 6.91 2.89
N VAL A 123 15.29 6.69 1.97
CA VAL A 123 15.58 6.28 0.60
C VAL A 123 15.01 7.26 -0.42
N LYS A 124 15.72 7.39 -1.56
CA LYS A 124 15.36 8.31 -2.63
C LYS A 124 13.92 8.08 -3.12
N TRP A 125 13.29 9.16 -3.56
CA TRP A 125 11.93 9.18 -4.13
C TRP A 125 10.86 8.62 -3.17
N SER A 126 11.07 8.80 -1.87
CA SER A 126 10.09 8.51 -0.83
C SER A 126 10.22 9.51 0.32
N PRO A 127 9.15 9.74 1.09
CA PRO A 127 9.26 10.48 2.35
C PRO A 127 10.20 9.75 3.31
N THR A 128 11.03 10.50 4.04
CA THR A 128 11.81 9.94 5.16
C THR A 128 10.89 9.61 6.32
N VAL A 129 11.33 8.70 7.20
CA VAL A 129 10.60 8.40 8.43
C VAL A 129 10.43 9.65 9.30
N SER A 130 11.44 10.53 9.37
CA SER A 130 11.33 11.79 10.12
C SER A 130 10.26 12.73 9.56
N TYR A 131 10.14 12.84 8.22
CA TYR A 131 9.03 13.60 7.62
C TYR A 131 7.69 12.95 7.95
N PHE A 132 7.61 11.62 7.84
CA PHE A 132 6.37 10.88 8.09
C PHE A 132 5.89 11.08 9.53
N GLN A 133 6.77 10.97 10.52
CA GLN A 133 6.45 11.15 11.94
C GLN A 133 6.12 12.60 12.30
N ASN A 134 6.98 13.54 11.92
CA ASN A 134 6.92 14.91 12.43
C ASN A 134 6.00 15.83 11.62
N VAL A 135 5.71 15.49 10.36
CA VAL A 135 4.85 16.29 9.47
C VAL A 135 3.56 15.54 9.18
N PHE A 136 3.62 14.40 8.49
CA PHE A 136 2.42 13.70 8.02
C PHE A 136 1.53 13.23 9.19
N ILE A 137 2.09 12.50 10.15
CA ILE A 137 1.35 12.03 11.33
C ILE A 137 0.91 13.19 12.23
N SER A 138 1.73 14.22 12.39
CA SER A 138 1.35 15.42 13.14
C SER A 138 0.13 16.13 12.54
N LEU A 139 0.01 16.18 11.21
CA LEU A 139 -1.17 16.71 10.53
C LEU A 139 -2.36 15.77 10.65
N LEU A 140 -2.15 14.47 10.46
CA LEU A 140 -3.21 13.46 10.54
C LEU A 140 -3.88 13.44 11.93
N LYS A 141 -3.11 13.63 13.01
CA LYS A 141 -3.63 13.77 14.38
C LYS A 141 -4.57 14.97 14.58
N LYS A 142 -4.55 15.98 13.70
CA LYS A 142 -5.44 17.15 13.74
C LYS A 142 -6.73 16.97 12.92
N MET A 143 -6.82 15.89 12.14
CA MET A 143 -7.99 15.59 11.31
C MET A 143 -9.02 14.71 12.03
N ASN A 144 -8.68 14.26 13.25
CA ASN A 144 -9.57 13.64 14.24
C ASN A 144 -9.76 14.60 15.42
#